data_AF-A0A024FYJ9-F1
#
_entry.id   AF-A0A024FYJ9-F1
#
_cell.length_a   1.000
_cell.length_b   1.000
_cell.length_c   1.000
_cell.angle_alpha   90.00
_cell.angle_beta   90.00
_cell.angle_gamma   90.00
#
_symmetry.space_group_name_H-M   'P 1'
#
loop_
_entity.id
_entity.type
_entity.pdbx_description
1 polymer ?
#
loop_
_entity_poly.entity_id
_entity_poly.type
_entity_poly.pdbx_seq_one_letter_code
_entity_poly.pdbx_strand_id
1 'polypeptide(L)'
;MTAFAHTRWNSFARRKLRHEFRIYFLYFVSYFISTYLDVGDTLVGMPVGGYSSPISFRHQNWQENLRDLGKVTCSIINAYYTVQEYRSYRKCGSLRIYFRDGWNWFDLLQICCVWLLFGTEIAALSDPNLLTTDAYELVVTEESYYNRRMWRRYKLRTTLLSIVGPQIFIKWIQFARGNQVFGPFVRMIFKMFRDILVFFIVFCVFLFGFAFAFFILQLEGFRSYLSAITSVFQLSVGSWDWERTIMLLNLLIAMLGNTYDNIWEDRLLFYELERAKATLAIQTSLNDDEYDEQYWCRRLYVLEGDAPIEGIQLQKF
;
A
#
# COMPACT_ATOMS: atom_id res chain seq x y z
N MET A 1 -20.27 4.96 28.08
CA MET A 1 -20.03 4.27 26.78
C MET A 1 -18.55 4.02 26.49
N THR A 2 -17.67 4.96 26.87
CA THR A 2 -16.20 4.92 26.66
C THR A 2 -15.49 3.75 27.36
N ALA A 3 -15.85 3.45 28.63
CA ALA A 3 -15.21 2.37 29.39
C ALA A 3 -15.48 0.96 28.82
N PHE A 4 -16.72 0.71 28.35
CA PHE A 4 -17.15 -0.57 27.78
C PHE A 4 -16.53 -0.85 26.39
N ALA A 5 -16.46 0.18 25.54
CA ALA A 5 -15.76 0.10 24.27
C ALA A 5 -14.24 -0.08 24.45
N HIS A 6 -13.69 0.38 25.58
CA HIS A 6 -12.26 0.25 25.89
C HIS A 6 -11.87 -1.17 26.32
N THR A 7 -12.65 -1.82 27.19
CA THR A 7 -12.39 -3.19 27.64
C THR A 7 -12.50 -4.21 26.50
N ARG A 8 -13.49 -4.08 25.61
CA ARG A 8 -13.70 -5.00 24.47
C ARG A 8 -12.70 -4.84 23.33
N TRP A 9 -12.27 -3.61 23.05
CA TRP A 9 -11.18 -3.35 22.12
C TRP A 9 -9.88 -4.03 22.59
N ASN A 10 -9.63 -3.99 23.90
CA ASN A 10 -8.41 -4.53 24.49
C ASN A 10 -8.35 -6.06 24.49
N SER A 11 -9.48 -6.76 24.65
CA SER A 11 -9.50 -8.22 24.73
C SER A 11 -9.47 -8.91 23.36
N PHE A 12 -10.28 -8.46 22.39
CA PHE A 12 -10.50 -9.21 21.14
C PHE A 12 -9.88 -8.54 19.90
N ALA A 13 -10.18 -7.26 19.67
CA ALA A 13 -9.74 -6.53 18.47
C ALA A 13 -8.22 -6.38 18.41
N ARG A 14 -7.57 -6.03 19.54
CA ARG A 14 -6.09 -5.97 19.62
C ARG A 14 -5.43 -7.33 19.43
N ARG A 15 -6.07 -8.43 19.81
CA ARG A 15 -5.49 -9.78 19.64
C ARG A 15 -5.55 -10.20 18.18
N LYS A 16 -6.68 -9.99 17.52
CA LYS A 16 -6.85 -10.24 16.08
C LYS A 16 -5.91 -9.35 15.24
N LEU A 17 -5.87 -8.05 15.51
CA LEU A 17 -4.99 -7.11 14.80
C LEU A 17 -3.50 -7.49 14.94
N ARG A 18 -3.05 -7.86 16.15
CA ARG A 18 -1.66 -8.31 16.36
C ARG A 18 -1.36 -9.62 15.62
N HIS A 19 -2.31 -10.53 15.53
CA HIS A 19 -2.16 -11.76 14.77
C HIS A 19 -2.03 -11.49 13.27
N GLU A 20 -2.95 -10.71 12.69
CA GLU A 20 -2.89 -10.29 11.29
C GLU A 20 -1.59 -9.55 10.96
N PHE A 21 -1.17 -8.64 11.85
CA PHE A 21 0.09 -7.92 11.70
C PHE A 21 1.30 -8.85 11.72
N ARG A 22 1.33 -9.89 12.57
CA ARG A 22 2.43 -10.87 12.61
C ARG A 22 2.51 -11.68 11.32
N ILE A 23 1.38 -12.16 10.80
CA ILE A 23 1.33 -12.87 9.52
C ILE A 23 1.84 -11.96 8.40
N TYR A 24 1.38 -10.71 8.39
CA TYR A 24 1.80 -9.74 7.39
C TYR A 24 3.27 -9.36 7.51
N PHE A 25 3.81 -9.26 8.73
CA PHE A 25 5.22 -9.02 8.97
C PHE A 25 6.09 -10.16 8.44
N LEU A 26 5.67 -11.41 8.66
CA LEU A 26 6.33 -12.58 8.07
C LEU A 26 6.28 -12.54 6.54
N TYR A 27 5.14 -12.17 5.96
CA TYR A 27 5.01 -11.96 4.51
C TYR A 27 5.98 -10.88 3.98
N PHE A 28 6.06 -9.73 4.67
CA PHE A 28 6.98 -8.65 4.34
C PHE A 28 8.44 -9.10 4.35
N VAL A 29 8.89 -9.75 5.42
CA VAL A 29 10.27 -10.22 5.57
C VAL A 29 10.59 -11.27 4.50
N SER A 30 9.67 -12.22 4.29
CA SER A 30 9.81 -13.26 3.28
C SER A 30 9.94 -12.68 1.87
N TYR A 31 9.12 -11.68 1.54
CA TYR A 31 9.17 -11.00 0.25
C TYR A 31 10.47 -10.21 0.09
N PHE A 32 10.85 -9.44 1.12
CA PHE A 32 12.05 -8.61 1.08
C PHE A 32 13.32 -9.44 0.90
N ILE A 33 13.48 -10.52 1.67
CA ILE A 33 14.63 -11.44 1.54
C ILE A 33 14.64 -12.06 0.15
N SER A 34 13.49 -12.53 -0.33
CA SER A 34 13.38 -13.11 -1.67
C SER A 34 13.77 -12.11 -2.75
N THR A 35 13.25 -10.88 -2.72
CA THR A 35 13.53 -9.86 -3.75
C THR A 35 14.96 -9.36 -3.68
N TYR A 36 15.53 -9.19 -2.48
CA TYR A 36 16.91 -8.73 -2.32
C TYR A 36 17.91 -9.74 -2.89
N LEU A 37 17.74 -11.03 -2.60
CA LEU A 37 18.60 -12.10 -3.12
C LEU A 37 18.40 -12.34 -4.63
N ASP A 38 17.20 -12.06 -5.13
CA ASP A 38 16.84 -12.26 -6.53
C ASP A 38 17.31 -11.12 -7.45
N VAL A 39 17.33 -9.88 -6.96
CA VAL A 39 17.90 -8.74 -7.70
C VAL A 39 19.43 -8.72 -7.59
N GLY A 40 19.95 -9.10 -6.41
CA GLY A 40 21.39 -9.10 -6.11
C GLY A 40 21.92 -7.70 -5.81
N ASP A 41 22.86 -7.63 -4.87
CA ASP A 41 23.59 -6.40 -4.53
C ASP A 41 25.08 -6.59 -4.85
N THR A 42 25.56 -5.85 -5.84
CA THR A 42 26.94 -5.92 -6.32
C THR A 42 27.94 -5.39 -5.28
N LEU A 43 27.51 -4.54 -4.35
CA LEU A 43 28.35 -4.03 -3.27
C LEU A 43 28.70 -5.11 -2.25
N VAL A 44 27.83 -6.11 -2.10
CA VAL A 44 28.01 -7.25 -1.18
C VAL A 44 28.70 -8.44 -1.89
N GLY A 45 29.05 -8.28 -3.17
CA GLY A 45 29.70 -9.33 -3.97
C GLY A 45 28.73 -10.35 -4.57
N MET A 46 27.42 -10.05 -4.62
CA MET A 46 26.46 -10.89 -5.35
C MET A 46 26.57 -10.69 -6.86
N PRO A 47 26.25 -11.70 -7.68
CA PRO A 47 26.25 -11.58 -9.14
C PRO A 47 25.22 -10.53 -9.61
N VAL A 48 25.53 -9.86 -10.72
CA VAL A 48 24.62 -8.89 -11.37
C VAL A 48 23.37 -9.63 -11.85
N GLY A 49 22.19 -9.24 -11.35
CA GLY A 49 20.94 -9.98 -11.59
C GLY A 49 20.67 -11.08 -10.55
N GLY A 50 21.44 -11.09 -9.45
CA GLY A 50 21.23 -11.93 -8.28
C GLY A 50 21.34 -13.42 -8.58
N TYR A 51 20.86 -14.22 -7.63
CA TYR A 51 20.63 -15.64 -7.88
C TYR A 51 19.29 -15.72 -8.60
N SER A 52 19.28 -15.83 -9.92
CA SER A 52 18.08 -15.89 -10.76
C SER A 52 17.93 -17.25 -11.44
N SER A 53 18.01 -18.32 -10.66
CA SER A 53 17.57 -19.67 -11.05
C SER A 53 16.05 -19.87 -10.87
N PRO A 54 15.38 -20.75 -11.64
CA PRO A 54 14.03 -21.22 -11.33
C PRO A 54 13.99 -21.90 -9.95
N ILE A 55 12.82 -21.92 -9.31
CA ILE A 55 12.62 -22.54 -7.99
C ILE A 55 13.06 -24.00 -8.04
N SER A 56 14.14 -24.34 -7.35
CA SER A 56 14.67 -25.69 -7.29
C SER A 56 15.31 -25.93 -5.93
N PHE A 57 14.75 -26.82 -5.11
CA PHE A 57 15.25 -27.10 -3.76
C PHE A 57 16.61 -27.82 -3.70
N ARG A 58 17.35 -27.86 -4.81
CA ARG A 58 18.62 -28.57 -4.96
C ARG A 58 19.74 -27.65 -5.43
N HIS A 59 19.82 -26.47 -4.83
CA HIS A 59 20.92 -25.54 -5.07
C HIS A 59 22.13 -25.85 -4.19
N GLN A 60 23.33 -25.67 -4.76
CA GLN A 60 24.60 -25.85 -4.04
C GLN A 60 24.86 -24.71 -3.04
N ASN A 61 24.22 -23.56 -3.25
CA ASN A 61 24.33 -22.37 -2.40
C ASN A 61 23.15 -22.26 -1.42
N TRP A 62 23.46 -22.02 -0.15
CA TRP A 62 22.45 -21.76 0.89
C TRP A 62 21.55 -20.55 0.58
N GLN A 63 22.11 -19.52 -0.07
CA GLN A 63 21.40 -18.28 -0.38
C GLN A 63 20.28 -18.50 -1.41
N GLU A 64 20.48 -19.38 -2.39
CA GLU A 64 19.47 -19.78 -3.37
C GLU A 64 18.30 -20.53 -2.72
N ASN A 65 18.59 -21.44 -1.80
CA ASN A 65 17.57 -22.15 -1.04
C ASN A 65 16.75 -21.21 -0.14
N LEU A 66 17.41 -20.21 0.47
CA LEU A 66 16.73 -19.20 1.31
C LEU A 66 15.79 -18.32 0.48
N ARG A 67 16.20 -17.94 -0.73
CA ARG A 67 15.37 -17.21 -1.69
C ARG A 67 14.13 -18.03 -2.08
N ASP A 68 14.30 -19.30 -2.43
CA ASP A 68 13.20 -20.18 -2.84
C ASP A 68 12.20 -20.43 -1.71
N LEU A 69 12.71 -20.63 -0.49
CA LEU A 69 11.88 -20.70 0.70
C LEU A 69 11.07 -19.41 0.88
N GLY A 70 11.70 -18.25 0.70
CA GLY A 70 11.04 -16.94 0.74
C GLY A 70 9.93 -16.80 -0.31
N LYS A 71 10.16 -17.22 -1.55
CA LYS A 71 9.14 -17.21 -2.62
C LYS A 71 7.95 -18.11 -2.29
N VAL A 72 8.22 -19.33 -1.82
CA VAL A 72 7.19 -20.32 -1.47
C VAL A 72 6.37 -19.84 -0.28
N THR A 73 7.01 -19.33 0.77
CA THR A 73 6.31 -18.75 1.93
C THR A 73 5.45 -17.55 1.51
N CYS A 74 5.93 -16.67 0.61
CA CYS A 74 5.12 -15.59 0.06
C CYS A 74 3.89 -16.10 -0.68
N SER A 75 4.05 -17.12 -1.53
CA SER A 75 2.94 -17.69 -2.31
C SER A 75 1.88 -18.33 -1.41
N ILE A 76 2.30 -19.06 -0.37
CA ILE A 76 1.39 -19.66 0.62
C ILE A 76 0.58 -18.59 1.37
N ILE A 77 1.25 -17.55 1.86
CA ILE A 77 0.56 -16.46 2.57
C ILE A 77 -0.34 -15.66 1.60
N ASN A 78 0.08 -15.48 0.34
CA ASN A 78 -0.76 -14.84 -0.67
C ASN A 78 -2.01 -15.67 -0.99
N ALA A 79 -1.92 -17.00 -1.02
CA ALA A 79 -3.08 -17.88 -1.16
C ALA A 79 -4.04 -17.74 0.03
N TYR A 80 -3.52 -17.62 1.26
CA TYR A 80 -4.34 -17.31 2.44
C TYR A 80 -5.10 -15.99 2.28
N TYR A 81 -4.42 -14.91 1.87
CA TYR A 81 -5.07 -13.62 1.61
C TYR A 81 -6.08 -13.70 0.48
N THR A 82 -5.82 -14.47 -0.58
CA THR A 82 -6.75 -14.66 -1.70
C THR A 82 -8.06 -15.32 -1.21
N VAL A 83 -7.96 -16.34 -0.36
CA VAL A 83 -9.15 -17.01 0.21
C VAL A 83 -9.91 -16.06 1.15
N GLN A 84 -9.20 -15.27 1.95
CA GLN A 84 -9.82 -14.27 2.82
C GLN A 84 -10.57 -13.21 2.01
N GLU A 85 -9.96 -12.70 0.94
CA GLU A 85 -10.54 -11.69 0.08
C GLU A 85 -11.77 -12.21 -0.67
N TYR A 86 -11.69 -13.46 -1.15
CA TYR A 86 -12.81 -14.13 -1.77
C TYR A 86 -14.01 -14.31 -0.82
N ARG A 87 -13.75 -14.60 0.47
CA ARG A 87 -14.81 -14.66 1.50
C ARG A 87 -15.40 -13.28 1.76
N SER A 88 -14.58 -12.23 1.81
CA SER A 88 -15.05 -10.84 1.97
C SER A 88 -15.94 -10.44 0.81
N TYR A 89 -15.53 -10.73 -0.42
CA TYR A 89 -16.32 -10.49 -1.63
C TYR A 89 -17.69 -11.19 -1.58
N ARG A 90 -17.72 -12.49 -1.23
CA ARG A 90 -18.99 -13.24 -1.12
C ARG A 90 -19.95 -12.66 -0.09
N LYS A 91 -19.45 -12.12 1.02
CA LYS A 91 -20.29 -11.50 2.06
C LYS A 91 -20.91 -10.17 1.62
N CYS A 92 -20.22 -9.41 0.77
CA CYS A 92 -20.72 -8.12 0.27
C CYS A 92 -21.74 -8.26 -0.86
N GLY A 93 -21.78 -9.39 -1.58
CA GLY A 93 -22.79 -9.71 -2.61
C GLY A 93 -22.73 -8.85 -3.89
N SER A 94 -22.03 -7.71 -3.89
CA SER A 94 -21.90 -6.79 -5.02
C SER A 94 -20.49 -6.20 -5.15
N LEU A 95 -19.94 -6.25 -6.37
CA LEU A 95 -18.64 -5.67 -6.73
C LEU A 95 -18.57 -4.16 -6.47
N ARG A 96 -19.68 -3.43 -6.69
CA ARG A 96 -19.69 -1.97 -6.56
C ARG A 96 -19.55 -1.50 -5.10
N ILE A 97 -20.13 -2.25 -4.17
CA ILE A 97 -20.00 -1.97 -2.74
C ILE A 97 -18.59 -2.31 -2.26
N TYR A 98 -18.04 -3.42 -2.76
CA TYR A 98 -16.70 -3.87 -2.45
C TYR A 98 -15.61 -2.87 -2.90
N PHE A 99 -15.68 -2.37 -4.14
CA PHE A 99 -14.72 -1.39 -4.67
C PHE A 99 -14.94 0.05 -4.18
N ARG A 100 -16.00 0.32 -3.43
CA ARG A 100 -16.19 1.63 -2.79
C ARG A 100 -15.13 1.89 -1.72
N ASP A 101 -14.59 0.84 -1.13
CA ASP A 101 -13.42 0.95 -0.25
C ASP A 101 -12.14 0.94 -1.10
N GLY A 102 -11.43 2.07 -1.14
CA GLY A 102 -10.22 2.22 -1.94
C GLY A 102 -9.09 1.27 -1.52
N TRP A 103 -9.13 0.74 -0.29
CA TRP A 103 -8.13 -0.22 0.20
C TRP A 103 -8.23 -1.58 -0.48
N ASN A 104 -9.45 -2.05 -0.74
CA ASN A 104 -9.70 -3.34 -1.37
C ASN A 104 -9.11 -3.39 -2.80
N TRP A 105 -9.06 -2.24 -3.48
CA TRP A 105 -8.42 -2.13 -4.78
C TRP A 105 -6.92 -2.42 -4.72
N PHE A 106 -6.21 -1.85 -3.74
CA PHE A 106 -4.77 -2.10 -3.54
C PHE A 106 -4.50 -3.54 -3.15
N ASP A 107 -5.32 -4.12 -2.27
CA ASP A 107 -5.20 -5.52 -1.86
C ASP A 107 -5.40 -6.48 -3.05
N LEU A 108 -6.42 -6.27 -3.88
CA LEU A 108 -6.68 -7.08 -5.07
C LEU A 108 -5.56 -6.95 -6.10
N LEU A 109 -5.05 -5.74 -6.31
CA LEU A 109 -3.97 -5.49 -7.26
C LEU A 109 -2.67 -6.16 -6.80
N GLN A 110 -2.34 -6.08 -5.51
CA GLN A 110 -1.18 -6.79 -4.94
C GLN A 110 -1.32 -8.31 -5.11
N ILE A 111 -2.47 -8.88 -4.75
CA ILE A 111 -2.74 -10.33 -4.88
C ILE A 111 -2.58 -10.78 -6.34
N CYS A 112 -3.14 -10.01 -7.29
CA CYS A 112 -3.06 -10.29 -8.71
C CYS A 112 -1.60 -10.27 -9.20
N CYS A 113 -0.83 -9.24 -8.86
CA CYS A 113 0.57 -9.15 -9.25
C CYS A 113 1.42 -10.30 -8.68
N VAL A 114 1.18 -10.73 -7.45
CA VAL A 114 1.91 -11.85 -6.83
C VAL A 114 1.54 -13.19 -7.48
N TRP A 115 0.28 -13.39 -7.88
CA TRP A 115 -0.10 -14.57 -8.67
C TRP A 115 0.51 -14.57 -10.06
N LEU A 116 0.60 -13.41 -10.71
CA LEU A 116 1.31 -13.28 -11.99
C LEU A 116 2.80 -13.61 -11.83
N LEU A 117 3.45 -13.16 -10.75
CA LEU A 117 4.83 -13.54 -10.43
C LEU A 117 4.97 -15.06 -10.27
N PHE A 118 4.08 -15.69 -9.51
CA PHE A 118 4.08 -17.15 -9.37
C PHE A 118 3.85 -17.86 -10.71
N GLY A 119 2.99 -17.32 -11.58
CA GLY A 119 2.80 -17.79 -12.94
C GLY A 119 4.06 -17.72 -13.80
N THR A 120 4.85 -16.63 -13.67
CA THR A 120 6.14 -16.53 -14.37
C THR A 120 7.17 -17.56 -13.89
N GLU A 121 7.15 -17.91 -12.59
CA GLU A 121 8.03 -18.94 -12.03
C GLU A 121 7.61 -20.35 -12.50
N ILE A 122 6.30 -20.62 -12.63
CA ILE A 122 5.80 -21.87 -13.22
C ILE A 122 6.18 -21.97 -14.70
N ALA A 123 5.98 -20.90 -15.46
CA ALA A 123 6.35 -20.87 -16.88
C ALA A 123 7.86 -21.13 -17.07
N ALA A 124 8.67 -20.65 -16.14
CA ALA A 124 10.10 -20.90 -16.15
C ALA A 124 10.52 -22.32 -15.77
N LEU A 125 9.69 -23.05 -15.02
CA LEU A 125 9.89 -24.48 -14.81
C LEU A 125 9.66 -25.27 -16.10
N SER A 126 8.75 -24.82 -16.97
CA SER A 126 8.50 -25.46 -18.27
C SER A 126 9.53 -25.11 -19.34
N ASP A 127 10.03 -23.87 -19.36
CA ASP A 127 11.13 -23.46 -20.23
C ASP A 127 12.19 -22.71 -19.41
N PRO A 128 13.28 -23.41 -19.00
CA PRO A 128 14.33 -22.80 -18.18
C PRO A 128 15.08 -21.68 -18.91
N ASN A 129 15.02 -21.62 -20.25
CA ASN A 129 15.68 -20.56 -21.03
C ASN A 129 14.98 -19.20 -20.93
N LEU A 130 13.72 -19.19 -20.44
CA LEU A 130 12.92 -17.98 -20.27
C LEU A 130 13.46 -17.06 -19.15
N LEU A 131 14.06 -17.66 -18.11
CA LEU A 131 14.63 -16.94 -16.96
C LEU A 131 16.14 -16.66 -17.10
N THR A 132 16.90 -17.50 -17.80
CA THR A 132 18.37 -17.42 -17.85
C THR A 132 18.90 -16.30 -18.74
N THR A 133 18.07 -15.70 -19.60
CA THR A 133 18.43 -14.49 -20.35
C THR A 133 18.35 -13.26 -19.43
N ASP A 134 19.28 -12.33 -19.58
CA ASP A 134 19.48 -11.14 -18.73
C ASP A 134 18.19 -10.44 -18.24
N ALA A 135 18.24 -9.91 -17.01
CA ALA A 135 17.11 -9.25 -16.34
C ALA A 135 16.59 -7.99 -17.07
N TYR A 136 17.41 -7.42 -17.96
CA TYR A 136 17.05 -6.31 -18.83
C TYR A 136 17.73 -6.46 -20.19
N GLU A 137 17.06 -6.03 -21.24
CA GLU A 137 17.65 -5.85 -22.57
C GLU A 137 18.05 -4.37 -22.71
N LEU A 138 19.34 -4.10 -22.94
CA LEU A 138 19.81 -2.74 -23.22
C LEU A 138 19.54 -2.43 -24.69
N VAL A 139 18.52 -1.62 -24.96
CA VAL A 139 18.26 -1.14 -26.31
C VAL A 139 18.99 0.19 -26.46
N VAL A 140 20.06 0.15 -27.26
CA VAL A 140 20.84 1.32 -27.61
C VAL A 140 20.31 1.84 -28.94
N THR A 141 19.69 3.03 -28.90
CA THR A 141 19.24 3.71 -30.10
C THR A 141 20.23 4.83 -30.41
N GLU A 142 20.87 4.76 -31.58
CA GLU A 142 21.70 5.86 -32.08
C GLU A 142 20.80 6.90 -32.75
N GLU A 143 20.63 8.06 -32.11
CA GLU A 143 19.85 9.18 -32.70
C GLU A 143 20.74 10.06 -33.59
N SER A 144 22.07 10.07 -33.39
CA SER A 144 23.06 10.75 -34.24
C SER A 144 24.49 10.25 -33.95
N TYR A 145 25.47 10.65 -34.77
CA TYR A 145 26.90 10.28 -34.62
C TYR A 145 27.51 10.57 -33.24
N TYR A 146 26.94 11.52 -32.48
CA TYR A 146 27.45 11.92 -31.15
C TYR A 146 26.44 11.72 -30.00
N ASN A 147 25.21 11.27 -30.28
CA ASN A 147 24.19 11.10 -29.24
C ASN A 147 23.63 9.68 -29.26
N ARG A 148 23.98 8.89 -28.23
CA ARG A 148 23.48 7.54 -27.98
C ARG A 148 22.50 7.57 -26.82
N ARG A 149 21.25 7.22 -27.08
CA ARG A 149 20.26 7.04 -26.03
C ARG A 149 20.22 5.58 -25.63
N MET A 150 20.56 5.30 -24.38
CA MET A 150 20.48 3.97 -23.80
C MET A 150 19.24 3.90 -22.91
N TRP A 151 18.31 2.98 -23.20
CA TRP A 151 17.23 2.65 -22.27
C TRP A 151 17.23 1.15 -21.98
N ARG A 152 16.80 0.79 -20.77
CA ARG A 152 16.69 -0.61 -20.33
C ARG A 152 15.26 -1.08 -20.53
N ARG A 153 15.06 -2.13 -21.32
CA ARG A 153 13.79 -2.87 -21.37
C ARG A 153 13.81 -3.91 -20.27
N TYR A 154 12.99 -3.71 -19.25
CA TYR A 154 12.86 -4.65 -18.14
C TYR A 154 11.91 -5.79 -18.51
N LYS A 155 12.28 -7.01 -18.16
CA LYS A 155 11.39 -8.18 -18.28
C LYS A 155 10.16 -8.03 -17.37
N LEU A 156 9.06 -8.67 -17.75
CA LEU A 156 7.77 -8.66 -17.04
C LEU A 156 7.91 -9.00 -15.55
N ARG A 157 8.80 -9.95 -15.22
CA ARG A 157 9.09 -10.33 -13.84
C ARG A 157 9.62 -9.16 -13.00
N THR A 158 10.63 -8.45 -13.49
CA THR A 158 11.23 -7.30 -12.80
C THR A 158 10.24 -6.14 -12.70
N THR A 159 9.41 -5.92 -13.73
CA THR A 159 8.35 -4.89 -13.65
C THR A 159 7.31 -5.24 -12.60
N LEU A 160 6.85 -6.50 -12.51
CA LEU A 160 5.95 -6.94 -11.45
C LEU A 160 6.55 -6.80 -10.05
N LEU A 161 7.83 -7.15 -9.85
CA LEU A 161 8.52 -6.94 -8.58
C LEU A 161 8.57 -5.45 -8.20
N SER A 162 8.85 -4.57 -9.17
CA SER A 162 8.88 -3.11 -8.94
C SER A 162 7.51 -2.52 -8.58
N ILE A 163 6.43 -3.15 -9.04
CA ILE A 163 5.05 -2.74 -8.74
C ILE A 163 4.65 -3.23 -7.34
N VAL A 164 4.95 -4.49 -7.01
CA VAL A 164 4.58 -5.10 -5.72
C VAL A 164 5.36 -4.49 -4.55
N GLY A 165 6.63 -4.13 -4.75
CA GLY A 165 7.48 -3.57 -3.68
C GLY A 165 6.83 -2.38 -2.94
N PRO A 166 6.49 -1.27 -3.62
CA PRO A 166 5.82 -0.14 -2.99
C PRO A 166 4.44 -0.48 -2.40
N GLN A 167 3.70 -1.41 -3.00
CA GLN A 167 2.35 -1.78 -2.52
C GLN A 167 2.37 -2.44 -1.15
N ILE A 168 3.39 -3.26 -0.90
CA ILE A 168 3.60 -3.85 0.42
C ILE A 168 3.78 -2.74 1.46
N PHE A 169 4.54 -1.68 1.17
CA PHE A 169 4.64 -0.54 2.07
C PHE A 169 3.33 0.25 2.20
N ILE A 170 2.51 0.36 1.16
CA ILE A 170 1.18 0.99 1.25
C ILE A 170 0.28 0.22 2.21
N LYS A 171 0.32 -1.11 2.19
CA LYS A 171 -0.48 -1.94 3.11
C LYS A 171 -0.01 -1.84 4.57
N TRP A 172 1.26 -1.52 4.82
CA TRP A 172 1.70 -1.10 6.17
C TRP A 172 0.96 0.14 6.70
N ILE A 173 0.64 1.11 5.82
CA ILE A 173 -0.14 2.30 6.19
C ILE A 173 -1.57 1.90 6.62
N GLN A 174 -2.15 0.87 5.98
CA GLN A 174 -3.45 0.32 6.37
C GLN A 174 -3.42 -0.25 7.80
N PHE A 175 -2.34 -0.94 8.18
CA PHE A 175 -2.16 -1.43 9.55
C PHE A 175 -1.91 -0.29 10.56
N ALA A 176 -1.21 0.76 10.15
CA ALA A 176 -1.00 1.96 10.98
C ALA A 176 -2.34 2.64 11.35
N ARG A 177 -3.39 2.49 10.52
CA ARG A 177 -4.76 2.92 10.83
C ARG A 177 -5.32 2.34 12.14
N GLY A 178 -4.92 1.11 12.49
CA GLY A 178 -5.37 0.42 13.69
C GLY A 178 -4.75 0.93 14.99
N ASN A 179 -3.69 1.75 14.91
CA ASN A 179 -3.04 2.34 16.08
C ASN A 179 -3.70 3.67 16.46
N GLN A 180 -3.78 3.97 17.77
CA GLN A 180 -4.41 5.21 18.26
C GLN A 180 -3.60 6.46 17.88
N VAL A 181 -2.28 6.32 17.79
CA VAL A 181 -1.37 7.44 17.47
C VAL A 181 -1.31 7.68 15.96
N PHE A 182 -1.09 6.64 15.16
CA PHE A 182 -0.93 6.78 13.70
C PHE A 182 -2.25 6.81 12.94
N GLY A 183 -3.34 6.28 13.51
CA GLY A 183 -4.63 6.18 12.83
C GLY A 183 -5.22 7.51 12.36
N PRO A 184 -5.27 8.55 13.21
CA PRO A 184 -5.69 9.89 12.82
C PRO A 184 -4.85 10.48 11.69
N PHE A 185 -3.53 10.27 11.74
CA PHE A 185 -2.60 10.76 10.72
C PHE A 185 -2.85 10.13 9.36
N VAL A 186 -3.02 8.80 9.29
CA VAL A 186 -3.32 8.11 8.03
C VAL A 186 -4.62 8.63 7.40
N ARG A 187 -5.68 8.81 8.20
CA ARG A 187 -6.97 9.34 7.71
C ARG A 187 -6.84 10.72 7.11
N MET A 188 -6.03 11.54 7.76
CA MET A 188 -5.77 12.90 7.32
C MET A 188 -5.12 12.90 5.94
N ILE A 189 -4.10 12.05 5.71
CA ILE A 189 -3.48 11.87 4.39
C ILE A 189 -4.53 11.55 3.31
N PHE A 190 -5.43 10.60 3.57
CA PHE A 190 -6.46 10.22 2.60
C PHE A 190 -7.45 11.35 2.28
N LYS A 191 -7.81 12.15 3.28
CA LYS A 191 -8.72 13.27 3.10
C LYS A 191 -8.03 14.41 2.33
N MET A 192 -6.75 14.67 2.62
CA MET A 192 -5.93 15.60 1.84
C MET A 192 -5.72 15.16 0.39
N PHE A 193 -5.63 13.85 0.12
CA PHE A 193 -5.41 13.34 -1.23
C PHE A 193 -6.49 13.80 -2.23
N ARG A 194 -7.73 13.99 -1.76
CA ARG A 194 -8.81 14.55 -2.59
C ARG A 194 -8.51 16.00 -2.99
N ASP A 195 -8.01 16.80 -2.06
CA ASP A 195 -7.68 18.20 -2.32
C ASP A 195 -6.44 18.31 -3.21
N ILE A 196 -5.45 17.42 -3.01
CA ILE A 196 -4.30 17.26 -3.92
C ILE A 196 -4.76 16.88 -5.33
N LEU A 197 -5.77 16.01 -5.49
CA LEU A 197 -6.28 15.61 -6.80
C LEU A 197 -6.92 16.79 -7.54
N VAL A 198 -7.70 17.62 -6.83
CA VAL A 198 -8.26 18.84 -7.41
C VAL A 198 -7.16 19.80 -7.87
N PHE A 199 -6.15 20.02 -7.02
CA PHE A 199 -4.98 20.81 -7.39
C PHE A 199 -4.23 20.21 -8.58
N PHE A 200 -4.05 18.89 -8.61
CA PHE A 200 -3.36 18.18 -9.68
C PHE A 200 -4.05 18.36 -11.03
N ILE A 201 -5.39 18.40 -11.06
CA ILE A 201 -6.14 18.70 -12.29
C ILE A 201 -5.82 20.11 -12.80
N VAL A 202 -5.85 21.11 -11.92
CA VAL A 202 -5.51 22.50 -12.28
C VAL A 202 -4.06 22.58 -12.76
N PHE A 203 -3.15 21.90 -12.06
CA PHE A 203 -1.75 21.79 -12.40
C PHE A 203 -1.53 21.14 -13.78
N CYS A 204 -2.26 20.07 -14.13
CA CYS A 204 -2.18 19.44 -15.45
C CYS A 204 -2.56 20.40 -16.58
N VAL A 205 -3.55 21.28 -16.38
CA VAL A 205 -3.93 22.28 -17.40
C VAL A 205 -2.77 23.23 -17.67
N PHE A 206 -2.11 23.74 -16.63
CA PHE A 206 -0.92 24.58 -16.79
C PHE A 206 0.25 23.80 -17.41
N LEU A 207 0.51 22.59 -16.92
CA LEU A 207 1.61 21.75 -17.38
C LEU A 207 1.50 21.46 -18.88
N PHE A 208 0.33 21.04 -19.36
CA PHE A 208 0.13 20.78 -20.80
C PHE A 208 0.21 22.06 -21.63
N GLY A 209 -0.33 23.18 -21.14
CA GLY A 209 -0.24 24.48 -21.83
C GLY A 209 1.21 24.94 -22.02
N PHE A 210 2.02 24.91 -20.96
CA PHE A 210 3.42 25.27 -21.04
C PHE A 210 4.27 24.26 -21.82
N ALA A 211 4.02 22.95 -21.66
CA ALA A 211 4.69 21.92 -22.45
C ALA A 211 4.44 22.09 -23.95
N PHE A 212 3.22 22.46 -24.34
CA PHE A 212 2.88 22.75 -25.73
C PHE A 212 3.62 23.99 -26.26
N ALA A 213 3.70 25.07 -25.47
CA ALA A 213 4.43 26.27 -25.84
C ALA A 213 5.93 26.01 -26.03
N PHE A 214 6.58 25.29 -25.11
CA PHE A 214 7.99 24.94 -25.23
C PHE A 214 8.28 23.98 -26.38
N PHE A 215 7.33 23.09 -26.69
CA PHE A 215 7.42 22.22 -27.86
C PHE A 215 7.38 23.03 -29.17
N ILE A 216 6.53 24.06 -29.28
CA ILE A 216 6.49 24.97 -30.45
C ILE A 216 7.81 25.74 -30.60
N LEU A 217 8.35 26.24 -29.50
CA LEU A 217 9.60 27.01 -29.51
C LEU A 217 10.83 26.18 -29.89
N GLN A 218 10.72 24.84 -29.94
CA GLN A 218 11.80 23.91 -30.25
C GLN A 218 13.11 24.24 -29.50
N LEU A 219 13.01 24.64 -28.22
CA LEU A 219 14.20 24.86 -27.40
C LEU A 219 15.07 23.59 -27.37
N GLU A 220 16.38 23.77 -27.28
CA GLU A 220 17.31 22.64 -27.18
C GLU A 220 16.90 21.71 -26.01
N GLY A 221 16.70 20.42 -26.32
CA GLY A 221 16.21 19.41 -25.36
C GLY A 221 14.70 19.08 -25.44
N PHE A 222 13.90 19.87 -26.15
CA PHE A 222 12.43 19.72 -26.24
C PHE A 222 11.98 19.09 -27.57
N ARG A 223 12.68 18.05 -28.04
CA ARG A 223 12.42 17.44 -29.37
C ARG A 223 11.12 16.65 -29.48
N SER A 224 10.59 16.17 -28.36
CA SER A 224 9.30 15.45 -28.32
C SER A 224 8.39 16.06 -27.27
N TYR A 225 7.08 16.02 -27.54
CA TYR A 225 6.07 16.55 -26.63
C TYR A 225 6.13 15.89 -25.24
N LEU A 226 6.38 14.57 -25.18
CA LEU A 226 6.55 13.87 -23.90
C LEU A 226 7.81 14.32 -23.15
N SER A 227 8.91 14.58 -23.84
CA SER A 227 10.12 15.16 -23.22
C SER A 227 9.85 16.56 -22.69
N ALA A 228 9.03 17.34 -23.38
CA ALA A 228 8.61 18.67 -22.93
C ALA A 228 7.75 18.60 -21.67
N ILE A 229 6.77 17.69 -21.62
CA ILE A 229 5.95 17.42 -20.42
C ILE A 229 6.84 17.05 -19.23
N THR A 230 7.75 16.09 -19.38
CA THR A 230 8.61 15.66 -18.28
C THR A 230 9.54 16.77 -17.80
N SER A 231 10.05 17.59 -18.72
CA SER A 231 10.94 18.69 -18.40
C SER A 231 10.19 19.83 -17.69
N VAL A 232 9.00 20.20 -18.17
CA VAL A 232 8.13 21.20 -17.51
C VAL A 232 7.63 20.71 -16.16
N PHE A 233 7.39 19.40 -16.02
CA PHE A 233 7.09 18.81 -14.72
C PHE A 233 8.26 18.96 -13.74
N GLN A 234 9.47 18.58 -14.14
CA GLN A 234 10.68 18.75 -13.33
C GLN A 234 10.93 20.22 -12.95
N LEU A 235 10.73 21.12 -13.93
CA LEU A 235 10.74 22.56 -13.76
C LEU A 235 9.75 22.95 -12.63
N SER A 236 8.48 22.58 -12.77
CA SER A 236 7.42 22.97 -11.83
C SER A 236 7.46 22.31 -10.45
N VAL A 237 8.22 21.24 -10.26
CA VAL A 237 8.51 20.65 -8.93
C VAL A 237 9.73 21.32 -8.26
N GLY A 238 10.50 22.12 -9.00
CA GLY A 238 11.67 22.81 -8.48
C GLY A 238 12.93 21.95 -8.45
N SER A 239 13.01 20.92 -9.29
CA SER A 239 14.21 20.07 -9.38
C SER A 239 15.37 20.73 -10.13
N TRP A 240 15.15 21.93 -10.67
CA TRP A 240 16.16 22.76 -11.32
C TRP A 240 16.37 24.00 -10.45
N ASP A 241 17.63 24.38 -10.25
CA ASP A 241 18.16 25.39 -9.30
C ASP A 241 17.65 26.84 -9.46
N TRP A 242 16.62 27.10 -10.25
CA TRP A 242 16.05 28.44 -10.39
C TRP A 242 14.93 28.64 -9.36
N GLU A 243 15.09 29.68 -8.55
CA GLU A 243 14.29 30.09 -7.39
C GLU A 243 12.80 30.43 -7.67
N ARG A 244 12.16 29.93 -8.74
CA ARG A 244 10.82 30.41 -9.18
C ARG A 244 9.72 29.36 -9.24
N THR A 245 9.81 28.30 -8.46
CA THR A 245 8.70 27.37 -8.21
C THR A 245 7.90 27.70 -6.94
N ILE A 246 7.84 28.99 -6.61
CA ILE A 246 7.33 29.46 -5.33
C ILE A 246 5.80 29.57 -5.33
N MET A 247 5.12 29.89 -6.42
CA MET A 247 3.68 30.24 -6.34
C MET A 247 2.73 29.03 -6.25
N LEU A 248 2.84 28.06 -7.16
CA LEU A 248 1.90 26.93 -7.23
C LEU A 248 2.11 25.94 -6.08
N LEU A 249 3.37 25.69 -5.70
CA LEU A 249 3.69 24.85 -4.55
C LEU A 249 3.22 25.51 -3.25
N ASN A 250 3.42 26.83 -3.07
CA ASN A 250 2.94 27.53 -1.88
C ASN A 250 1.41 27.57 -1.80
N LEU A 251 0.71 27.67 -2.93
CA LEU A 251 -0.74 27.57 -2.97
C LEU A 251 -1.22 26.17 -2.55
N LEU A 252 -0.55 25.11 -2.99
CA LEU A 252 -0.83 23.74 -2.55
C LEU A 252 -0.59 23.59 -1.05
N ILE A 253 0.53 24.09 -0.54
CA ILE A 253 0.86 24.05 0.89
C ILE A 253 -0.19 24.80 1.70
N ALA A 254 -0.63 25.98 1.25
CA ALA A 254 -1.66 26.76 1.93
C ALA A 254 -3.02 26.04 1.96
N MET A 255 -3.42 25.43 0.84
CA MET A 255 -4.65 24.64 0.76
C MET A 255 -4.59 23.41 1.68
N LEU A 256 -3.45 22.70 1.68
CA LEU A 256 -3.21 21.56 2.54
C LEU A 256 -3.15 21.92 4.02
N GLY A 257 -2.58 23.08 4.36
CA GLY A 257 -2.53 23.60 5.72
C GLY A 257 -3.93 23.85 6.29
N ASN A 258 -4.80 24.51 5.53
CA ASN A 258 -6.18 24.73 5.98
C ASN A 258 -6.94 23.41 6.17
N THR A 259 -6.81 22.45 5.25
CA THR A 259 -7.44 21.14 5.43
C THR A 259 -6.83 20.36 6.59
N TYR A 260 -5.51 20.46 6.81
CA TYR A 260 -4.82 19.86 7.96
C TYR A 260 -5.43 20.35 9.28
N ASP A 261 -5.53 21.66 9.47
CA ASP A 261 -6.00 22.28 10.71
C ASP A 261 -7.44 21.85 11.03
N ASN A 262 -8.35 21.93 10.04
CA ASN A 262 -9.74 21.50 10.20
C ASN A 262 -9.85 20.01 10.57
N ILE A 263 -9.05 19.14 9.95
CA ILE A 263 -9.07 17.70 10.26
C ILE A 263 -8.43 17.42 11.62
N TRP A 264 -7.41 18.17 11.97
CA TRP A 264 -6.67 18.01 13.22
C TRP A 264 -7.59 18.27 14.41
N GLU A 265 -8.44 19.30 14.35
CA GLU A 265 -9.42 19.61 15.39
C GLU A 265 -10.46 18.48 15.55
N ASP A 266 -10.99 17.96 14.44
CA ASP A 266 -12.02 16.91 14.47
C ASP A 266 -11.49 15.50 14.80
N ARG A 267 -10.17 15.31 14.86
CA ARG A 267 -9.55 13.97 14.87
C ARG A 267 -9.98 13.11 16.07
N LEU A 268 -10.17 13.73 17.23
CA LEU A 268 -10.52 13.04 18.46
C LEU A 268 -11.95 12.50 18.38
N LEU A 269 -12.89 13.33 17.90
CA LEU A 269 -14.29 12.96 17.71
C LEU A 269 -14.44 11.83 16.71
N PHE A 270 -13.76 11.92 15.56
CA PHE A 270 -13.79 10.85 14.56
C PHE A 270 -13.21 9.54 15.09
N TYR A 271 -12.15 9.60 15.89
CA TYR A 271 -11.55 8.42 16.48
C TYR A 271 -12.53 7.69 17.44
N GLU A 272 -13.23 8.44 18.29
CA GLU A 272 -14.22 7.87 19.20
C GLU A 272 -15.43 7.27 18.44
N LEU A 273 -15.92 7.99 17.43
CA LEU A 273 -17.06 7.56 16.61
C LEU A 273 -16.76 6.24 15.88
N GLU A 274 -15.55 6.09 15.38
CA GLU A 274 -15.15 4.84 14.73
C GLU A 274 -15.02 3.67 15.68
N ARG A 275 -14.46 3.89 16.87
CA ARG A 275 -14.41 2.84 17.90
C ARG A 275 -15.82 2.40 18.27
N ALA A 276 -16.76 3.34 18.39
CA ALA A 276 -18.17 3.02 18.62
C ALA A 276 -18.75 2.18 17.47
N LYS A 277 -18.54 2.58 16.21
CA LYS A 277 -18.98 1.82 15.02
C LYS A 277 -18.40 0.42 14.96
N ALA A 278 -17.09 0.27 15.19
CA ALA A 278 -16.42 -1.03 15.18
C ALA A 278 -16.98 -1.94 16.29
N THR A 279 -17.25 -1.38 17.48
CA THR A 279 -17.81 -2.13 18.61
C THR A 279 -19.23 -2.61 18.29
N LEU A 280 -20.08 -1.75 17.72
CA LEU A 280 -21.45 -2.10 17.33
C LEU A 280 -21.48 -3.14 16.21
N ALA A 281 -20.67 -2.99 15.17
CA ALA A 281 -20.60 -3.94 14.06
C ALA A 281 -20.18 -5.35 14.52
N ILE A 282 -19.28 -5.43 15.52
CA ILE A 282 -18.87 -6.69 16.13
C ILE A 282 -20.00 -7.28 16.97
N GLN A 283 -20.68 -6.47 17.78
CA GLN A 283 -21.84 -6.92 18.56
C GLN A 283 -22.92 -7.51 17.66
N THR A 284 -23.27 -6.85 16.57
CA THR A 284 -24.27 -7.35 15.60
C THR A 284 -23.84 -8.62 14.87
N SER A 285 -22.57 -9.02 14.97
CA SER A 285 -22.04 -10.23 14.33
C SER A 285 -21.92 -11.43 15.29
N LEU A 286 -22.10 -11.21 16.59
CA LEU A 286 -22.08 -12.24 17.62
C LEU A 286 -23.51 -12.70 17.90
N ASN A 287 -23.66 -13.96 18.31
CA ASN A 287 -24.95 -14.49 18.73
C ASN A 287 -25.27 -13.95 20.14
N ASP A 288 -26.49 -13.46 20.37
CA ASP A 288 -26.84 -12.72 21.60
C ASP A 288 -26.59 -13.54 22.88
N ASP A 289 -26.83 -14.85 22.84
CA ASP A 289 -26.60 -15.75 23.98
C ASP A 289 -25.12 -15.90 24.36
N GLU A 290 -24.23 -16.00 23.37
CA GLU A 290 -22.77 -16.13 23.58
C GLU A 290 -22.16 -14.79 24.03
N TYR A 291 -22.76 -13.69 23.58
CA TYR A 291 -22.39 -12.33 23.96
C TYR A 291 -22.75 -12.03 25.42
N ASP A 292 -23.95 -12.41 25.85
CA ASP A 292 -24.44 -12.18 27.21
C ASP A 292 -23.70 -13.03 28.24
N GLU A 293 -23.31 -14.27 27.92
CA GLU A 293 -22.47 -15.07 28.83
C GLU A 293 -21.06 -14.48 29.03
N GLN A 294 -20.43 -14.00 27.96
CA GLN A 294 -19.01 -13.67 28.00
C GLN A 294 -18.71 -12.19 28.31
N TYR A 295 -19.63 -11.28 27.99
CA TYR A 295 -19.34 -9.83 28.01
C TYR A 295 -20.41 -8.96 28.68
N TRP A 296 -21.31 -9.56 29.48
CA TRP A 296 -22.28 -8.81 30.26
C TRP A 296 -21.61 -7.91 31.30
N CYS A 297 -21.80 -6.60 31.17
CA CYS A 297 -21.29 -5.65 32.14
C CYS A 297 -22.28 -5.49 33.31
N ARG A 298 -21.98 -6.14 34.43
CA ARG A 298 -22.73 -6.00 35.69
C ARG A 298 -22.73 -4.58 36.29
N ARG A 299 -21.75 -3.75 35.93
CA ARG A 299 -21.60 -2.38 36.44
C ARG A 299 -21.24 -1.44 35.29
N LEU A 300 -21.96 -0.33 35.19
CA LEU A 300 -21.73 0.71 34.19
C LEU A 300 -21.27 1.96 34.92
N TYR A 301 -20.04 2.39 34.64
CA TYR A 301 -19.49 3.65 35.16
C TYR A 301 -19.73 4.74 34.12
N VAL A 302 -20.41 5.81 34.54
CA VAL A 302 -20.80 6.93 33.67
C VAL A 302 -19.62 7.90 33.49
N LEU A 303 -18.84 8.16 34.55
CA LEU A 303 -17.65 9.02 34.57
C LEU A 303 -16.60 8.53 35.60
N GLU A 304 -15.34 8.97 35.46
CA GLU A 304 -14.26 8.77 36.45
C GLU A 304 -14.58 9.53 37.75
N GLY A 305 -15.38 8.92 38.64
CA GLY A 305 -15.73 9.50 39.94
C GLY A 305 -17.14 9.18 40.44
N ASP A 306 -18.04 8.72 39.57
CA ASP A 306 -19.43 8.41 39.96
C ASP A 306 -19.61 6.99 40.51
N ALA A 307 -20.56 6.85 41.45
CA ALA A 307 -20.97 5.56 41.98
C ALA A 307 -21.46 4.63 40.86
N PRO A 308 -21.06 3.34 40.84
CA PRO A 308 -21.48 2.41 39.80
C PRO A 308 -23.00 2.26 39.81
N ILE A 309 -23.61 2.34 38.62
CA ILE A 309 -25.01 1.92 38.46
C ILE A 309 -25.00 0.39 38.53
N GLU A 310 -25.46 -0.15 39.66
CA GLU A 310 -25.65 -1.58 39.86
C GLU A 310 -27.06 -1.98 39.43
N GLY A 311 -27.17 -3.04 38.63
CA GLY A 311 -28.44 -3.75 38.45
C GLY A 311 -29.32 -3.33 37.26
N ILE A 312 -28.77 -3.21 36.05
CA ILE A 312 -29.62 -3.41 34.87
C ILE A 312 -30.00 -4.89 34.86
N GLN A 313 -31.24 -5.22 35.23
CA GLN A 313 -31.74 -6.58 35.15
C GLN A 313 -31.91 -6.98 33.69
N LEU A 314 -31.46 -8.18 33.35
CA LEU A 314 -31.52 -8.77 32.02
C LEU A 314 -32.99 -9.06 31.68
N GLN A 315 -33.67 -8.08 31.11
CA GLN A 315 -35.03 -8.27 30.60
C GLN A 315 -34.92 -9.03 29.28
N LYS A 316 -35.02 -10.37 29.36
CA LYS A 316 -35.27 -11.21 28.20
C LYS A 316 -36.65 -10.85 27.65
N PHE A 317 -36.70 -10.29 26.45
CA PHE A 317 -37.93 -10.19 25.66
C PHE A 317 -38.08 -11.42 24.78
#